data_AF-A0A3B0XXN0-F1
#
_entry.id   AF-A0A3B0XXN0-F1
#
_cell.length_a   1.000
_cell.length_b   1.000
_cell.length_c   1.000
_cell.angle_alpha   90.00
_cell.angle_beta   90.00
_cell.angle_gamma   90.00
#
_symmetry.space_group_name_H-M   'P 1'
#
loop_
_entity.id
_entity.type
_entity.pdbx_description
1 polymer ?
#
loop_
_entity_poly.entity_id
_entity_poly.type
_entity_poly.pdbx_seq_one_letter_code
_entity_poly.pdbx_strand_id
1 'polypeptide(L)'
;MIKTTLILIVFFLSTAVFADEALKQQINQDTEEYQRLVEQALAYRAETLRVYKDIKGSLENDIPLSGSDIEVLNDGMKKHLALRKAFYQVIFYYKYLLDEKSESIDSETRLKGIMLSLSAALVLYDNYLLAISIFEEDTQLRRYLNSKHDGYEIASSQLTDVTLEYNSLKNRQKIR
;
A
#
# COMPACT_ATOMS: atom_id res chain seq x y z
N MET A 1 16.00 47.18 -32.48
CA MET A 1 16.15 46.99 -31.02
C MET A 1 15.25 45.84 -30.55
N ILE A 2 15.45 44.63 -31.10
CA ILE A 2 14.65 43.42 -30.80
C ILE A 2 15.59 42.20 -30.82
N LYS A 3 16.48 42.05 -29.82
CA LYS A 3 17.30 40.84 -29.66
C LYS A 3 17.76 40.68 -28.21
N THR A 4 16.82 40.56 -27.28
CA THR A 4 17.19 40.15 -25.91
C THR A 4 16.12 39.32 -25.19
N THR A 5 14.86 39.32 -25.65
CA THR A 5 13.76 38.61 -24.96
C THR A 5 13.63 37.12 -25.34
N LEU A 6 14.31 36.64 -26.39
CA LEU A 6 14.11 35.27 -26.90
C LEU A 6 14.94 34.20 -26.17
N ILE A 7 15.99 34.57 -25.43
CA ILE A 7 16.93 33.61 -24.83
C ILE A 7 16.42 33.08 -23.47
N LEU A 8 15.58 33.85 -22.75
CA LEU A 8 15.04 33.41 -21.46
C LEU A 8 13.95 32.33 -21.59
N ILE A 9 13.21 32.31 -22.71
CA ILE A 9 12.10 31.37 -22.94
C ILE A 9 12.62 29.97 -23.27
N VAL A 10 13.73 29.85 -23.99
CA VAL A 10 14.31 28.56 -24.41
C VAL A 10 14.85 27.76 -23.21
N PHE A 11 15.37 28.43 -22.18
CA PHE A 11 15.91 27.77 -21.00
C PHE A 11 14.82 27.18 -20.08
N PHE A 12 13.67 27.86 -19.94
CA PHE A 12 12.55 27.38 -19.13
C PHE A 12 11.74 26.26 -19.81
N LEU A 13 11.61 26.30 -21.14
CA LEU A 13 10.97 25.22 -21.92
C LEU A 13 11.76 23.91 -21.84
N SER A 14 13.09 23.99 -21.84
CA SER A 14 13.96 22.83 -21.72
C SER A 14 13.73 22.07 -20.41
N THR A 15 13.75 22.76 -19.26
CA THR A 15 13.68 22.10 -17.95
C THR A 15 12.33 21.44 -17.68
N ALA A 16 11.23 22.05 -18.15
CA ALA A 16 9.89 21.50 -17.98
C ALA A 16 9.69 20.23 -18.82
N VAL A 17 10.14 20.24 -20.09
CA VAL A 17 10.07 19.06 -20.97
C VAL A 17 10.94 17.91 -20.45
N PHE A 18 12.13 18.20 -19.91
CA PHE A 18 12.97 17.17 -19.29
C PHE A 18 12.35 16.58 -18.01
N ALA A 19 11.67 17.39 -17.20
CA ALA A 19 10.98 16.92 -16.00
C ALA A 19 9.78 16.01 -16.34
N ASP A 20 9.04 16.35 -17.40
CA ASP A 20 7.89 15.54 -17.88
C ASP A 20 8.34 14.18 -18.42
N GLU A 21 9.39 14.14 -19.26
CA GLU A 21 9.93 12.86 -19.77
C GLU A 21 10.52 11.99 -18.66
N ALA A 22 11.21 12.58 -17.67
CA ALA A 22 11.72 11.84 -16.52
C ALA A 22 10.57 11.25 -15.68
N LEU A 23 9.51 12.02 -15.43
CA LEU A 23 8.32 11.54 -14.72
C LEU A 23 7.62 10.41 -15.47
N LYS A 24 7.48 10.54 -16.79
CA LYS A 24 6.90 9.51 -17.66
C LYS A 24 7.70 8.21 -17.62
N GLN A 25 9.02 8.29 -17.70
CA GLN A 25 9.88 7.12 -17.57
C GLN A 25 9.72 6.46 -16.18
N GLN A 26 9.71 7.26 -15.11
CA GLN A 26 9.52 6.76 -13.75
C GLN A 26 8.16 6.05 -13.61
N ILE A 27 7.06 6.67 -14.07
CA ILE A 27 5.72 6.08 -13.99
C ILE A 27 5.64 4.75 -14.72
N ASN A 28 6.30 4.61 -15.88
CA ASN A 28 6.30 3.35 -16.61
C ASN A 28 7.04 2.25 -15.82
N GLN A 29 8.19 2.57 -15.22
CA GLN A 29 8.94 1.64 -14.36
C GLN A 29 8.14 1.26 -13.11
N ASP A 30 7.58 2.26 -12.43
CA ASP A 30 6.76 2.08 -11.24
C ASP A 30 5.49 1.28 -11.55
N THR A 31 4.94 1.37 -12.76
CA THR A 31 3.78 0.57 -13.17
C THR A 31 4.12 -0.93 -13.15
N GLU A 32 5.29 -1.32 -13.64
CA GLU A 32 5.72 -2.71 -13.61
C GLU A 32 6.02 -3.21 -12.19
N GLU A 33 6.64 -2.37 -11.35
CA GLU A 33 6.87 -2.68 -9.94
C GLU A 33 5.56 -2.78 -9.16
N TYR A 34 4.63 -1.87 -9.42
CA TYR A 34 3.32 -1.84 -8.80
C TYR A 34 2.47 -3.05 -9.18
N GLN A 35 2.55 -3.51 -10.44
CA GLN A 35 1.89 -4.76 -10.84
C GLN A 35 2.36 -5.95 -9.99
N ARG A 36 3.67 -6.09 -9.79
CA ARG A 36 4.23 -7.14 -8.91
C ARG A 36 3.77 -6.97 -7.47
N LEU A 37 3.68 -5.74 -6.98
CA LEU A 37 3.17 -5.44 -5.64
C LEU A 37 1.70 -5.86 -5.47
N VAL A 38 0.86 -5.61 -6.48
CA VAL A 38 -0.54 -6.04 -6.50
C VAL A 38 -0.66 -7.55 -6.55
N GLU A 39 0.14 -8.23 -7.38
CA GLU A 39 0.17 -9.69 -7.44
C GLU A 39 0.57 -10.31 -6.09
N GLN A 40 1.58 -9.75 -5.44
CA GLN A 40 1.99 -10.16 -4.09
C GLN A 40 0.85 -9.96 -3.08
N ALA A 41 0.13 -8.84 -3.16
CA ALA A 41 -1.02 -8.59 -2.30
C ALA A 41 -2.14 -9.62 -2.47
N LEU A 42 -2.43 -10.01 -3.72
CA LEU A 42 -3.43 -11.03 -4.02
C LEU A 42 -2.99 -12.41 -3.54
N ALA A 43 -1.72 -12.76 -3.72
CA ALA A 43 -1.16 -14.02 -3.23
C ALA A 43 -1.25 -14.10 -1.69
N TYR A 44 -0.83 -13.04 -0.99
CA TYR A 44 -0.92 -12.98 0.47
C TYR A 44 -2.36 -13.02 0.96
N ARG A 45 -3.31 -12.42 0.24
CA ARG A 45 -4.74 -12.52 0.57
C ARG A 45 -5.22 -13.96 0.53
N ALA A 46 -4.91 -14.70 -0.55
CA ALA A 46 -5.29 -16.10 -0.68
C ALA A 46 -4.66 -16.97 0.42
N GLU A 47 -3.37 -16.76 0.71
CA GLU A 47 -2.66 -17.45 1.78
C GLU A 47 -3.28 -17.15 3.15
N THR A 48 -3.60 -15.90 3.43
CA THR A 48 -4.20 -15.44 4.70
C THR A 48 -5.54 -16.10 4.96
N LEU A 49 -6.39 -16.19 3.94
CA LEU A 49 -7.69 -16.86 4.04
C LEU A 49 -7.54 -18.36 4.31
N ARG A 50 -6.57 -19.01 3.67
CA ARG A 50 -6.27 -20.42 3.90
C ARG A 50 -5.77 -20.65 5.33
N VAL A 51 -4.77 -19.86 5.76
CA VAL A 51 -4.20 -19.93 7.12
C VAL A 51 -5.28 -19.72 8.18
N TYR A 52 -6.14 -18.71 7.99
CA TYR A 52 -7.27 -18.48 8.89
C TYR A 52 -8.14 -19.72 9.01
N LYS A 53 -8.55 -20.31 7.89
CA LYS A 53 -9.42 -21.50 7.88
C LYS A 53 -8.77 -22.69 8.60
N ASP A 54 -7.50 -22.95 8.33
CA ASP A 54 -6.76 -24.08 8.90
C ASP A 54 -6.60 -23.93 10.42
N ILE A 55 -6.19 -22.75 10.87
CA ILE A 55 -6.01 -22.43 12.29
C ILE A 55 -7.37 -22.40 13.01
N LYS A 56 -8.38 -21.76 12.41
CA LYS A 56 -9.72 -21.67 13.00
C LYS A 56 -10.32 -23.05 13.22
N GLY A 57 -10.19 -23.94 12.23
CA GLY A 57 -10.64 -25.33 12.37
C GLY A 57 -9.93 -26.07 13.50
N SER A 58 -8.64 -25.83 13.70
CA SER A 58 -7.89 -26.41 14.83
C SER A 58 -8.40 -25.89 16.18
N LEU A 59 -8.56 -24.57 16.30
CA LEU A 59 -9.05 -23.91 17.52
C LEU A 59 -10.49 -24.33 17.86
N GLU A 60 -11.36 -24.53 16.88
CA GLU A 60 -12.73 -25.02 17.08
C GLU A 60 -12.79 -26.47 17.59
N ASN A 61 -11.72 -27.24 17.42
CA ASN A 61 -11.56 -28.59 17.95
C ASN A 61 -10.71 -28.61 19.24
N ASP A 62 -10.57 -27.47 19.93
CA ASP A 62 -9.76 -27.29 21.13
C ASP A 62 -8.27 -27.65 20.96
N ILE A 63 -7.77 -27.64 19.73
CA ILE A 63 -6.35 -27.86 19.42
C ILE A 63 -5.64 -26.50 19.55
N PRO A 64 -4.65 -26.36 20.44
CA PRO A 64 -3.92 -25.10 20.60
C PRO A 64 -3.03 -24.81 19.38
N LEU A 65 -2.66 -23.53 19.21
CA LEU A 65 -1.71 -23.12 18.18
C LEU A 65 -0.39 -23.87 18.34
N SER A 66 0.03 -24.55 17.28
CA SER A 66 1.36 -25.17 17.21
C SER A 66 2.45 -24.11 17.03
N GLY A 67 3.71 -24.51 17.23
CA GLY A 67 4.85 -23.65 16.92
C GLY A 67 4.88 -23.20 15.45
N SER A 68 4.45 -24.08 14.53
CA SER A 68 4.35 -23.75 13.10
C SER A 68 3.23 -22.74 12.82
N ASP A 69 2.09 -22.83 13.52
CA ASP A 69 1.00 -21.86 13.36
C ASP A 69 1.44 -20.47 13.83
N ILE A 70 2.16 -20.43 14.96
CA ILE A 70 2.75 -19.21 15.53
C ILE A 70 3.71 -18.57 14.53
N GLU A 71 4.61 -19.35 13.92
CA GLU A 71 5.57 -18.87 12.93
C GLU A 71 4.84 -18.32 11.69
N VAL A 72 3.88 -19.08 11.14
CA VAL A 72 3.09 -18.66 9.98
C VAL A 72 2.32 -17.37 10.25
N LEU A 73 1.69 -17.23 11.42
CA LEU A 73 0.96 -16.02 11.81
C LEU A 73 1.89 -14.80 11.91
N ASN A 74 3.05 -14.95 12.54
CA ASN A 74 3.98 -13.84 12.74
C ASN A 74 4.66 -13.43 11.43
N ASP A 75 5.10 -14.38 10.61
CA ASP A 75 5.65 -14.09 9.29
C ASP A 75 4.61 -13.46 8.36
N GLY A 76 3.38 -13.96 8.40
CA GLY A 76 2.24 -13.37 7.71
C GLY A 76 2.02 -11.91 8.13
N MET A 77 2.01 -11.62 9.43
CA MET A 77 1.88 -10.25 9.94
C MET A 77 2.99 -9.35 9.41
N LYS A 78 4.26 -9.78 9.47
CA LYS A 78 5.40 -8.99 8.95
C LYS A 78 5.25 -8.69 7.46
N LYS A 79 4.88 -9.70 6.67
CA LYS A 79 4.65 -9.56 5.23
C LYS A 79 3.55 -8.55 4.94
N HIS A 80 2.43 -8.59 5.67
CA HIS A 80 1.32 -7.64 5.49
C HIS A 80 1.68 -6.21 5.93
N LEU A 81 2.41 -6.04 7.03
CA LEU A 81 2.87 -4.72 7.47
C LEU A 81 3.85 -4.11 6.46
N ALA A 82 4.78 -4.90 5.92
CA ALA A 82 5.69 -4.46 4.87
C ALA A 82 4.95 -4.10 3.57
N LEU A 83 4.00 -4.94 3.15
CA LEU A 83 3.16 -4.70 1.99
C LEU A 83 2.35 -3.40 2.14
N ARG A 84 1.75 -3.17 3.31
CA ARG A 84 1.02 -1.94 3.64
C ARG A 84 1.91 -0.71 3.49
N LYS A 85 3.14 -0.77 4.02
CA LYS A 85 4.12 0.31 3.90
C LYS A 85 4.47 0.61 2.44
N ALA A 86 4.66 -0.42 1.62
CA ALA A 86 4.94 -0.26 0.19
C ALA A 86 3.78 0.42 -0.56
N PHE A 87 2.53 0.02 -0.31
CA PHE A 87 1.37 0.71 -0.89
C PHE A 87 1.29 2.17 -0.46
N TYR A 88 1.56 2.50 0.82
CA TYR A 88 1.60 3.89 1.25
C TYR A 88 2.67 4.72 0.54
N GLN A 89 3.82 4.12 0.20
CA GLN A 89 4.85 4.82 -0.57
C GLN A 89 4.33 5.20 -1.96
N VAL A 90 3.68 4.28 -2.67
CA VAL A 90 3.09 4.55 -4.00
C VAL A 90 2.01 5.64 -3.92
N ILE A 91 1.10 5.52 -2.95
CA ILE A 91 0.05 6.51 -2.71
C ILE A 91 0.65 7.90 -2.52
N PHE A 92 1.56 8.06 -1.56
CA PHE A 92 2.06 9.38 -1.22
C PHE A 92 3.02 9.95 -2.25
N TYR A 93 3.73 9.10 -3.01
CA TYR A 93 4.62 9.57 -4.07
C TYR A 93 3.85 10.24 -5.20
N TYR A 94 2.73 9.65 -5.64
CA TYR A 94 1.94 10.18 -6.75
C TYR A 94 0.76 11.07 -6.35
N LYS A 95 0.44 11.20 -5.06
CA LYS A 95 -0.72 11.98 -4.59
C LYS A 95 -0.72 13.41 -5.12
N TYR A 96 0.43 14.09 -5.20
CA TYR A 96 0.50 15.50 -5.61
C TYR A 96 -0.12 15.74 -6.99
N LEU A 97 -0.11 14.72 -7.87
CA LEU A 97 -0.72 14.80 -9.19
C LEU A 97 -2.25 14.96 -9.13
N LEU A 98 -2.91 14.57 -8.04
CA LEU A 98 -4.35 14.82 -7.83
C LEU A 98 -4.62 16.29 -7.53
N ASP A 99 -3.81 16.89 -6.66
CA ASP A 99 -4.04 18.21 -6.09
C ASP A 99 -3.57 19.34 -7.02
N GLU A 100 -2.49 19.12 -7.75
CA GLU A 100 -1.86 20.13 -8.60
C GLU A 100 -2.26 19.96 -10.07
N LYS A 101 -2.87 20.99 -10.63
CA LYS A 101 -2.99 21.14 -12.08
C LYS A 101 -1.73 21.82 -12.60
N SER A 102 -0.75 21.02 -13.01
CA SER A 102 0.37 21.55 -13.77
C SER A 102 0.05 21.49 -15.26
N GLU A 103 0.12 22.64 -15.93
CA GLU A 103 0.05 22.73 -17.39
C GLU A 103 1.32 22.17 -18.06
N SER A 104 2.39 21.92 -17.28
CA SER A 104 3.66 21.41 -17.78
C SER A 104 3.75 19.88 -17.85
N ILE A 105 2.78 19.16 -17.26
CA ILE A 105 2.78 17.69 -17.24
C ILE A 105 1.77 17.21 -18.28
N ASP A 106 2.21 16.29 -19.13
CA ASP A 106 1.32 15.64 -20.10
C ASP A 106 0.11 14.98 -19.38
N SER A 107 -1.07 15.14 -19.97
CA SER A 107 -2.33 14.64 -19.38
C SER A 107 -2.35 13.13 -19.21
N GLU A 108 -1.71 12.38 -20.11
CA GLU A 108 -1.61 10.91 -20.02
C GLU A 108 -0.72 10.50 -18.85
N THR A 109 0.48 11.08 -18.74
CA THR A 109 1.42 10.83 -17.63
C THR A 109 0.79 11.19 -16.30
N ARG A 110 0.13 12.36 -16.20
CA ARG A 110 -0.60 12.76 -14.99
C ARG A 110 -1.69 11.75 -14.63
N LEU A 111 -2.49 11.30 -15.61
CA LEU A 111 -3.54 10.32 -15.38
C LEU A 111 -2.98 8.98 -14.87
N LYS A 112 -1.89 8.47 -15.46
CA LYS A 112 -1.24 7.23 -15.03
C LYS A 112 -0.77 7.30 -13.58
N GLY A 113 -0.10 8.38 -13.19
CA GLY A 113 0.33 8.58 -11.80
C GLY A 113 -0.85 8.65 -10.83
N ILE A 114 -1.92 9.36 -11.19
CA ILE A 114 -3.17 9.37 -10.41
C ILE A 114 -3.74 7.96 -10.26
N MET A 115 -3.77 7.17 -11.34
CA MET A 115 -4.26 5.79 -11.31
C MET A 115 -3.41 4.90 -10.39
N LEU A 116 -2.07 5.05 -10.40
CA LEU A 116 -1.20 4.32 -9.46
C LEU A 116 -1.54 4.67 -8.02
N SER A 117 -1.62 5.96 -7.67
CA SER A 117 -1.97 6.40 -6.31
C SER A 117 -3.33 5.86 -5.85
N LEU A 118 -4.37 6.06 -6.67
CA LEU A 118 -5.74 5.68 -6.30
C LEU A 118 -5.91 4.17 -6.25
N SER A 119 -5.33 3.42 -7.18
CA SER A 119 -5.40 1.96 -7.17
C SER A 119 -4.66 1.39 -5.96
N ALA A 120 -3.50 1.94 -5.58
CA ALA A 120 -2.77 1.51 -4.40
C ALA A 120 -3.59 1.71 -3.12
N ALA A 121 -4.28 2.86 -3.01
CA ALA A 121 -5.21 3.13 -1.92
C ALA A 121 -6.39 2.13 -1.89
N LEU A 122 -6.92 1.75 -3.06
CA LEU A 122 -8.00 0.75 -3.14
C LEU A 122 -7.52 -0.63 -2.71
N VAL A 123 -6.40 -1.12 -3.23
CA VAL A 123 -5.86 -2.45 -2.87
C VAL A 123 -5.57 -2.54 -1.37
N LEU A 124 -5.04 -1.49 -0.76
CA LEU A 124 -4.79 -1.41 0.69
C LEU A 124 -6.09 -1.55 1.51
N TYR A 125 -7.21 -1.00 1.04
CA TYR A 125 -8.51 -1.11 1.69
C TYR A 125 -9.15 -2.48 1.45
N ASP A 126 -9.08 -2.99 0.23
CA ASP A 126 -9.61 -4.32 -0.13
C ASP A 126 -8.89 -5.43 0.64
N ASN A 127 -7.57 -5.33 0.80
CA ASN A 127 -6.80 -6.29 1.60
C ASN A 127 -7.30 -6.34 3.05
N TYR A 128 -7.57 -5.18 3.64
CA TYR A 128 -8.11 -5.13 4.98
C TYR A 128 -9.48 -5.82 5.04
N LEU A 129 -10.40 -5.36 4.20
CA LEU A 129 -11.79 -5.82 4.22
C LEU A 129 -11.93 -7.32 3.94
N LEU A 130 -11.12 -7.85 3.02
CA LEU A 130 -11.28 -9.21 2.50
C LEU A 130 -10.43 -10.25 3.21
N ALA A 131 -9.41 -9.87 4.00
CA ALA A 131 -8.52 -10.84 4.63
C ALA A 131 -8.08 -10.50 6.06
N ILE A 132 -8.02 -9.23 6.45
CA ILE A 132 -7.56 -8.84 7.79
C ILE A 132 -8.74 -8.79 8.78
N SER A 133 -9.90 -8.32 8.32
CA SER A 133 -11.14 -8.20 9.11
C SER A 133 -11.53 -9.48 9.84
N ILE A 134 -11.37 -10.65 9.21
CA ILE A 134 -11.72 -11.96 9.80
C ILE A 134 -10.87 -12.27 11.05
N PHE A 135 -9.62 -11.80 11.10
CA PHE A 135 -8.77 -11.97 12.29
C PHE A 135 -9.14 -10.96 13.38
N GLU A 136 -9.59 -9.77 13.01
CA GLU A 136 -10.07 -8.75 13.96
C GLU A 136 -11.41 -9.17 14.60
N GLU A 137 -12.25 -9.90 13.87
CA GLU A 137 -13.52 -10.43 14.37
C GLU A 137 -13.33 -11.64 15.30
N ASP A 138 -12.28 -12.44 15.11
CA ASP A 138 -11.94 -13.56 15.98
C ASP A 138 -11.22 -13.09 17.26
N THR A 139 -11.86 -13.23 18.42
CA THR A 139 -11.31 -12.71 19.69
C THR A 139 -9.98 -13.36 20.10
N GLN A 140 -9.80 -14.65 19.83
CA GLN A 140 -8.58 -15.37 20.22
C GLN A 140 -7.41 -14.97 19.33
N LEU A 141 -7.62 -15.00 18.02
CA LEU A 141 -6.60 -14.63 17.04
C LEU A 141 -6.27 -13.14 17.10
N ARG A 142 -7.28 -12.25 17.24
CA ARG A 142 -7.06 -10.83 17.47
C ARG A 142 -6.17 -10.58 18.67
N ARG A 143 -6.44 -11.25 19.80
CA ARG A 143 -5.63 -11.09 21.02
C ARG A 143 -4.20 -11.53 20.79
N TYR A 144 -3.99 -12.66 20.11
CA TYR A 144 -2.66 -13.15 19.76
C TYR A 144 -1.91 -12.17 18.85
N LEU A 145 -2.54 -11.72 17.75
CA LEU A 145 -1.92 -10.84 16.76
C LEU A 145 -1.66 -9.42 17.28
N ASN A 146 -2.39 -8.98 18.31
CA ASN A 146 -2.11 -7.71 19.00
C ASN A 146 -1.14 -7.85 20.18
N SER A 147 -0.70 -9.06 20.49
CA SER A 147 0.38 -9.26 21.47
C SER A 147 1.72 -8.86 20.87
N LYS A 148 2.64 -8.43 21.73
CA LYS A 148 4.01 -8.11 21.31
C LYS A 148 4.78 -9.41 21.06
N HIS A 149 5.49 -9.49 19.93
CA HIS A 149 6.32 -10.65 19.56
C HIS A 149 7.75 -10.19 19.26
N ASP A 150 8.56 -10.04 20.31
CA ASP A 150 9.93 -9.49 20.21
C ASP A 150 10.85 -10.29 19.27
N GLY A 151 10.74 -11.63 19.28
CA GLY A 151 11.52 -12.49 18.38
C GLY A 151 11.21 -12.31 16.89
N TYR A 152 10.10 -11.63 16.57
CA TYR A 152 9.68 -11.34 15.20
C TYR A 152 9.71 -9.84 14.88
N GLU A 153 10.12 -9.00 15.83
CA GLU A 153 10.11 -7.54 15.73
C GLU A 153 8.71 -6.94 15.50
N ILE A 154 7.68 -7.60 16.04
CA ILE A 154 6.28 -7.14 15.94
C ILE A 154 5.89 -6.43 17.23
N ALA A 155 5.54 -5.16 17.11
CA ALA A 155 5.02 -4.36 18.22
C ALA A 155 3.62 -4.83 18.65
N SER A 156 3.19 -4.45 19.84
CA SER A 156 1.80 -4.68 20.26
C SER A 156 0.81 -3.89 19.40
N SER A 157 -0.44 -4.33 19.38
CA SER A 157 -1.59 -3.59 18.81
C SER A 157 -1.55 -3.36 17.29
N GLN A 158 -0.67 -4.02 16.53
CA GLN A 158 -0.54 -3.80 15.09
C GLN A 158 -1.85 -4.03 14.32
N LEU A 159 -2.58 -5.11 14.62
CA LEU A 159 -3.86 -5.39 13.97
C LEU A 159 -4.89 -4.31 14.32
N THR A 160 -4.95 -3.89 15.59
CA THR A 160 -5.81 -2.78 16.04
C THR A 160 -5.46 -1.47 15.33
N ASP A 161 -4.19 -1.15 15.20
CA ASP A 161 -3.74 0.08 14.52
C ASP A 161 -4.16 0.07 13.04
N VAL A 162 -3.95 -1.06 12.35
CA VAL A 162 -4.40 -1.24 10.96
C VAL A 162 -5.92 -1.07 10.84
N THR A 163 -6.69 -1.63 11.77
CA THR A 163 -8.16 -1.49 11.85
C THR A 163 -8.59 -0.04 12.06
N LEU A 164 -7.95 0.68 12.97
CA LEU A 164 -8.22 2.10 13.24
C LEU A 164 -7.90 2.96 12.02
N GLU A 165 -6.78 2.69 11.36
CA GLU A 165 -6.37 3.41 10.16
C GLU A 165 -7.35 3.22 9.00
N TYR A 166 -7.85 1.99 8.80
CA TYR A 166 -8.87 1.68 7.79
C TYR A 166 -10.19 2.42 8.06
N ASN A 167 -10.63 2.44 9.31
CA ASN A 167 -11.89 3.06 9.71
C ASN A 167 -11.83 4.60 9.76
N SER A 168 -10.64 5.18 9.80
CA SER A 168 -10.41 6.63 9.89
C SER A 168 -10.83 7.37 8.61
N LEU A 169 -11.88 8.19 8.71
CA LEU A 169 -12.30 9.13 7.67
C LEU A 169 -11.16 10.08 7.29
N LYS A 170 -10.38 10.55 8.27
CA LYS A 170 -9.23 11.42 8.05
C LYS A 170 -8.16 10.73 7.21
N ASN A 171 -7.88 9.47 7.47
CA ASN A 171 -6.92 8.71 6.66
C ASN A 171 -7.45 8.46 5.26
N ARG A 172 -8.75 8.16 5.10
CA ARG A 172 -9.38 8.05 3.77
C ARG A 172 -9.21 9.34 2.96
N GLN A 173 -9.45 10.50 3.55
CA GLN A 173 -9.24 11.81 2.91
C GLN A 173 -7.76 12.12 2.64
N LYS A 174 -6.85 11.59 3.45
CA LYS A 174 -5.40 11.81 3.28
C LYS A 174 -4.86 11.07 2.05
N ILE A 175 -5.42 9.91 1.71
CA ILE A 175 -4.91 9.02 0.67
C ILE A 175 -5.74 9.00 -0.61
N ARG A 176 -6.87 9.73 -0.65
CA ARG A 176 -7.79 9.85 -1.79
C ARG A 176 -7.94 11.31 -2.18
#